data_AF-A0A834LRF4-F1
#
_entry.id   AF-A0A834LRF4-F1
#
_cell.length_a   1.000
_cell.length_b   1.000
_cell.length_c   1.000
_cell.angle_alpha   90.00
_cell.angle_beta   90.00
_cell.angle_gamma   90.00
#
_symmetry.space_group_name_H-M   'P 1'
#
loop_
_entity.id
_entity.type
_entity.pdbx_description
1 polymer ?
#
loop_
_entity_poly.entity_id
_entity_poly.type
_entity_poly.pdbx_seq_one_letter_code
_entity_poly.pdbx_strand_id
1 'polypeptide(L)'
;MVKETENYDVLGVTPSASEEEILKAYYLKAFQKEREEKLAKTLKGLLQQYVEGDILGFECHAESDAERLSHADFGADILHTIGNIFARQAAQELGKNAKDLQSHLSLNKLKNSLWKLKVKDIEVTLSHVCQMVLQESNVSREELKVRAMALEHLGEMFQGEKDDEEDSPGPFNRRTPMIMIIYSSQYQPLISLNSRVKD
;
A
#
# COMPACT_ATOMS: atom_id res chain seq x y z
N MET A 1 -26.59 28.44 -19.02
CA MET A 1 -26.47 28.62 -17.55
C MET A 1 -25.75 27.41 -16.98
N VAL A 2 -24.72 27.66 -16.16
CA VAL A 2 -23.95 26.74 -15.29
C VAL A 2 -23.08 25.67 -15.98
N LYS A 3 -21.95 26.07 -16.57
CA LYS A 3 -20.79 25.17 -16.80
C LYS A 3 -19.53 25.62 -16.02
N GLU A 4 -19.59 26.78 -15.37
CA GLU A 4 -18.41 27.38 -14.72
C GLU A 4 -18.15 26.82 -13.32
N THR A 5 -19.12 26.22 -12.63
CA THR A 5 -18.96 25.71 -11.26
C THR A 5 -18.12 24.44 -11.15
N GLU A 6 -18.14 23.57 -12.16
CA GLU A 6 -17.41 22.29 -12.13
C GLU A 6 -15.89 22.49 -11.97
N ASN A 7 -15.32 23.55 -12.57
CA ASN A 7 -13.89 23.85 -12.47
C ASN A 7 -13.50 24.32 -11.05
N TYR A 8 -14.35 25.10 -10.39
CA TYR A 8 -14.10 25.58 -9.03
C TYR A 8 -14.25 24.47 -7.99
N ASP A 9 -15.23 23.57 -8.18
CA ASP A 9 -15.42 22.38 -7.34
C ASP A 9 -14.21 21.45 -7.40
N VAL A 10 -13.63 21.26 -8.60
CA VAL A 10 -12.36 20.53 -8.75
C VAL A 10 -11.25 21.22 -7.97
N LEU A 11 -11.11 22.54 -8.02
CA LEU A 11 -10.06 23.24 -7.27
C LEU A 11 -10.35 23.37 -5.77
N GLY A 12 -11.57 23.06 -5.32
CA GLY A 12 -11.99 23.22 -3.93
C GLY A 12 -12.08 24.70 -3.51
N VAL A 13 -12.33 25.60 -4.47
CA VAL A 13 -12.45 27.04 -4.25
C VAL A 13 -13.87 27.49 -4.55
N THR A 14 -14.31 28.62 -3.98
CA THR A 14 -15.62 29.18 -4.31
C THR A 14 -15.55 29.91 -5.67
N PRO A 15 -16.67 30.07 -6.40
CA PRO A 15 -16.71 30.90 -7.60
C PRO A 15 -16.37 32.38 -7.35
N SER A 16 -16.31 32.79 -6.08
CA SER A 16 -15.92 34.14 -5.64
C SER A 16 -14.46 34.24 -5.20
N ALA A 17 -13.66 33.18 -5.32
CA ALA A 17 -12.26 33.16 -4.92
C ALA A 17 -11.43 34.12 -5.78
N SER A 18 -10.39 34.70 -5.18
CA SER A 18 -9.46 35.57 -5.88
C SER A 18 -8.61 34.79 -6.91
N GLU A 19 -8.09 35.50 -7.91
CA GLU A 19 -7.19 34.90 -8.91
C GLU A 19 -5.97 34.23 -8.26
N GLU A 20 -5.41 34.82 -7.21
CA GLU A 20 -4.29 34.24 -6.45
C GLU A 20 -4.66 32.92 -5.74
N GLU A 21 -5.83 32.85 -5.11
CA GLU A 21 -6.33 31.64 -4.47
C GLU A 21 -6.58 30.52 -5.49
N ILE A 22 -7.16 30.87 -6.65
CA ILE A 22 -7.40 29.94 -7.75
C ILE A 22 -6.07 29.38 -8.28
N LEU A 23 -5.06 30.24 -8.51
CA LEU A 23 -3.74 29.82 -8.97
C LEU A 23 -3.07 28.89 -7.95
N LYS A 24 -3.11 29.25 -6.66
CA LYS A 24 -2.52 28.42 -5.60
C LYS A 24 -3.19 27.05 -5.50
N ALA A 25 -4.52 27.00 -5.57
CA ALA A 25 -5.28 25.75 -5.57
C ALA A 25 -4.95 24.89 -6.79
N TYR A 26 -4.84 25.51 -7.97
CA TYR A 26 -4.44 24.84 -9.20
C TYR A 26 -3.06 24.18 -9.07
N TYR A 27 -2.04 24.92 -8.63
CA TYR A 27 -0.69 24.37 -8.47
C TYR A 27 -0.65 23.22 -7.45
N LEU A 28 -1.28 23.39 -6.29
CA LEU A 28 -1.33 22.33 -5.27
C LEU A 28 -2.02 21.07 -5.79
N LYS A 29 -3.13 21.23 -6.54
CA LYS A 29 -3.86 20.11 -7.13
C LYS A 29 -3.08 19.42 -8.24
N ALA A 30 -2.37 20.18 -9.07
CA ALA A 30 -1.49 19.62 -10.10
C ALA A 30 -0.35 18.78 -9.49
N PHE A 31 0.32 19.28 -8.44
CA PHE A 31 1.35 18.53 -7.73
C PHE A 31 0.82 17.28 -7.02
N GLN A 32 -0.37 17.36 -6.44
CA GLN A 32 -1.04 16.19 -5.84
C GLN A 32 -1.27 15.11 -6.91
N LYS A 33 -1.84 15.51 -8.04
CA LYS A 33 -2.15 14.62 -9.15
C LYS A 33 -0.88 13.96 -9.71
N GLU A 34 0.18 14.73 -9.94
CA GLU A 34 1.47 14.18 -10.40
C GLU A 34 2.04 13.16 -9.41
N ARG A 35 1.92 13.42 -8.10
CA ARG A 35 2.36 12.49 -7.06
C ARG A 35 1.55 11.20 -7.07
N GLU A 36 0.22 11.31 -7.15
CA GLU A 36 -0.70 10.17 -7.22
C GLU A 36 -0.46 9.33 -8.49
N GLU A 37 -0.23 9.96 -9.64
CA GLU A 37 0.10 9.26 -10.89
C GLU A 37 1.41 8.47 -10.80
N LYS A 38 2.45 9.05 -10.18
CA LYS A 38 3.71 8.34 -9.93
C LYS A 38 3.52 7.16 -8.99
N LEU A 39 2.77 7.34 -7.90
CA LEU A 39 2.47 6.27 -6.95
C LEU A 39 1.64 5.15 -7.60
N ALA A 40 0.62 5.51 -8.38
CA ALA A 40 -0.20 4.54 -9.11
C ALA A 40 0.62 3.74 -10.13
N LYS A 41 1.55 4.39 -10.83
CA LYS A 41 2.46 3.70 -11.74
C LYS A 41 3.35 2.68 -11.01
N THR A 42 3.93 3.06 -9.86
CA THR A 42 4.75 2.17 -9.06
C THR A 42 3.94 1.00 -8.52
N LEU A 43 2.78 1.27 -7.89
CA LEU A 43 1.90 0.25 -7.36
C LEU A 43 1.45 -0.72 -8.46
N LYS A 44 1.06 -0.20 -9.63
CA LYS A 44 0.69 -1.03 -10.77
C LYS A 44 1.83 -1.94 -11.20
N GLY A 45 3.06 -1.44 -11.31
CA GLY A 45 4.23 -2.24 -11.66
C GLY A 45 4.50 -3.36 -10.65
N LEU A 46 4.25 -3.12 -9.37
CA LEU A 46 4.33 -4.14 -8.32
C LEU A 46 3.22 -5.20 -8.49
N LEU A 47 1.95 -4.78 -8.56
CA LEU A 47 0.83 -5.72 -8.71
C LEU A 47 0.88 -6.51 -10.02
N GLN A 48 1.50 -5.96 -11.06
CA GLN A 48 1.65 -6.62 -12.36
C GLN A 48 2.52 -7.88 -12.26
N GLN A 49 3.54 -7.92 -11.39
CA GLN A 49 4.33 -9.13 -11.13
C GLN A 49 3.42 -10.27 -10.64
N TYR A 50 2.51 -9.97 -9.72
CA TYR A 50 1.53 -10.93 -9.21
C TYR A 50 0.56 -11.39 -10.31
N VAL A 51 0.06 -10.45 -11.14
CA VAL A 51 -0.83 -10.76 -12.28
C VAL A 51 -0.16 -11.69 -13.29
N GLU A 52 1.13 -11.51 -13.52
CA GLU A 52 1.94 -12.33 -14.44
C GLU A 52 2.38 -13.66 -13.83
N GLY A 53 2.08 -13.89 -12.55
CA GLY A 53 2.41 -15.12 -11.81
C GLY A 53 3.78 -15.13 -11.15
N ASP A 54 4.52 -14.01 -11.18
CA ASP A 54 5.76 -13.82 -10.44
C ASP A 54 5.47 -13.45 -8.97
N ILE A 55 4.96 -14.42 -8.23
CA ILE A 55 4.58 -14.24 -6.82
C ILE A 55 5.81 -13.97 -5.94
N LEU A 56 6.93 -14.66 -6.22
CA LEU A 56 8.16 -14.51 -5.43
C LEU A 56 8.81 -13.13 -5.63
N GLY A 57 8.86 -12.63 -6.87
CA GLY A 57 9.35 -11.29 -7.16
C GLY A 57 8.49 -10.21 -6.52
N PHE A 58 7.16 -10.39 -6.58
CA PHE A 58 6.19 -9.53 -5.91
C PHE A 58 6.42 -9.48 -4.39
N GLU A 59 6.51 -10.64 -3.73
CA GLU A 59 6.72 -10.73 -2.28
C GLU A 59 8.07 -10.12 -1.88
N CYS A 60 9.15 -10.44 -2.58
CA CYS A 60 10.49 -9.90 -2.30
C CYS A 60 10.53 -8.36 -2.42
N HIS A 61 9.88 -7.79 -3.44
CA HIS A 61 9.75 -6.33 -3.56
C HIS A 61 8.95 -5.73 -2.41
N ALA A 62 7.80 -6.32 -2.10
CA ALA A 62 6.94 -5.85 -1.03
C ALA A 62 7.62 -5.91 0.35
N GLU A 63 8.34 -7.01 0.65
CA GLU A 63 9.12 -7.16 1.88
C GLU A 63 10.24 -6.13 1.97
N SER A 64 10.99 -5.92 0.89
CA SER A 64 12.08 -4.94 0.86
C SER A 64 11.58 -3.52 1.08
N ASP A 65 10.45 -3.15 0.47
CA ASP A 65 9.82 -1.83 0.69
C ASP A 65 9.28 -1.69 2.11
N ALA A 66 8.67 -2.74 2.67
CA ALA A 66 8.22 -2.77 4.05
C ALA A 66 9.38 -2.65 5.04
N GLU A 67 10.46 -3.39 4.83
CA GLU A 67 11.66 -3.33 5.65
C GLU A 67 12.29 -1.93 5.60
N ARG A 68 12.43 -1.33 4.41
CA ARG A 68 12.95 0.04 4.30
C ARG A 68 12.09 1.04 5.06
N LEU A 69 10.77 0.94 4.96
CA LEU A 69 9.86 1.87 5.60
C LEU A 69 9.82 1.66 7.12
N SER A 70 9.94 0.43 7.61
CA SER A 70 9.90 0.13 9.05
C SER A 70 11.04 0.76 9.84
N HIS A 71 12.19 1.00 9.18
CA HIS A 71 13.35 1.68 9.76
C HIS A 71 13.20 3.22 9.82
N ALA A 72 12.17 3.80 9.21
CA ALA A 72 11.90 5.23 9.31
C ALA A 72 11.21 5.58 10.64
N ASP A 73 11.29 6.84 11.07
CA ASP A 73 10.52 7.33 12.20
C ASP A 73 9.02 7.10 11.96
N PHE A 74 8.37 6.40 12.89
CA PHE A 74 6.96 5.99 12.78
C PHE A 74 6.67 5.05 11.59
N GLY A 75 7.69 4.42 11.03
CA GLY A 75 7.60 3.53 9.88
C GLY A 75 6.63 2.38 10.07
N ALA A 76 6.65 1.74 11.24
CA ALA A 76 5.73 0.65 11.60
C ALA A 76 4.26 1.11 11.63
N ASP A 77 3.97 2.26 12.23
CA ASP A 77 2.61 2.82 12.27
C ASP A 77 2.10 3.20 10.88
N ILE A 78 3.00 3.75 10.03
CA ILE A 78 2.70 4.08 8.65
C ILE A 78 2.41 2.80 7.87
N LEU A 79 3.24 1.76 7.98
CA LEU A 79 3.02 0.47 7.33
C LEU A 79 1.67 -0.12 7.69
N HIS A 80 1.35 -0.15 8.98
CA HIS A 80 0.06 -0.64 9.45
C HIS A 80 -1.11 0.16 8.85
N THR A 81 -0.96 1.49 8.75
CA THR A 81 -1.95 2.37 8.12
C THR A 81 -2.12 2.07 6.63
N ILE A 82 -1.02 1.95 5.88
CA ILE A 82 -1.03 1.61 4.45
C ILE A 82 -1.69 0.25 4.25
N GLY A 83 -1.30 -0.74 5.05
CA GLY A 83 -1.83 -2.09 4.94
C GLY A 83 -3.34 -2.16 5.20
N ASN A 84 -3.86 -1.38 6.15
CA ASN A 84 -5.30 -1.25 6.39
C ASN A 84 -6.04 -0.62 5.20
N ILE A 85 -5.46 0.42 4.58
CA ILE A 85 -6.05 1.09 3.40
C ILE A 85 -6.11 0.11 2.22
N PHE A 86 -5.03 -0.63 1.97
CA PHE A 86 -4.94 -1.61 0.89
C PHE A 86 -5.95 -2.76 1.07
N ALA A 87 -5.99 -3.36 2.27
CA ALA A 87 -6.97 -4.40 2.59
C ALA A 87 -8.42 -3.90 2.41
N ARG A 88 -8.71 -2.66 2.85
CA ARG A 88 -10.02 -2.03 2.67
C ARG A 88 -10.38 -1.86 1.20
N GLN A 89 -9.47 -1.33 0.40
CA GLN A 89 -9.76 -1.04 -1.00
C GLN A 89 -9.88 -2.35 -1.81
N ALA A 90 -9.05 -3.34 -1.52
CA ALA A 90 -9.15 -4.67 -2.12
C ALA A 90 -10.49 -5.34 -1.77
N ALA A 91 -10.89 -5.32 -0.49
CA ALA A 91 -12.17 -5.88 -0.05
C ALA A 91 -13.36 -5.22 -0.76
N GLN A 92 -13.32 -3.89 -0.95
CA GLN A 92 -14.34 -3.16 -1.68
C GLN A 92 -14.43 -3.60 -3.15
N GLU A 93 -13.30 -3.76 -3.83
CA GLU A 93 -13.26 -4.18 -5.24
C GLU A 93 -13.68 -5.65 -5.42
N LEU A 94 -13.35 -6.50 -4.45
CA LEU A 94 -13.76 -7.91 -4.41
C LEU A 94 -15.22 -8.10 -3.98
N GLY A 95 -15.92 -7.03 -3.56
CA GLY A 95 -17.31 -7.08 -3.10
C GLY A 95 -17.51 -7.81 -1.77
N LYS A 96 -16.50 -7.84 -0.90
CA LYS A 96 -16.61 -8.42 0.45
C LYS A 96 -17.49 -7.52 1.33
N ASN A 97 -18.34 -8.11 2.16
CA ASN A 97 -19.35 -7.37 2.93
C ASN A 97 -18.70 -6.52 4.04
N ALA A 98 -19.31 -5.35 4.32
CA ALA A 98 -18.83 -4.39 5.32
C ALA A 98 -18.70 -4.93 6.76
N LYS A 99 -19.33 -6.06 7.10
CA LYS A 99 -19.24 -6.71 8.41
C LYS A 99 -17.90 -7.43 8.63
N ASP A 100 -17.30 -8.00 7.58
CA ASP A 100 -15.99 -8.66 7.66
C ASP A 100 -14.84 -7.63 7.68
N LEU A 101 -15.13 -6.40 7.24
CA LEU A 101 -14.20 -5.29 7.16
C LEU A 101 -14.10 -4.50 8.48
N GLN A 102 -15.14 -4.55 9.33
CA GLN A 102 -15.18 -3.82 10.62
C GLN A 102 -14.18 -4.34 11.66
N SER A 103 -13.83 -5.62 11.62
CA SER A 103 -12.90 -6.25 12.57
C SER A 103 -11.43 -5.88 12.36
N HIS A 104 -11.08 -5.24 11.24
CA HIS A 104 -9.72 -4.74 10.95
C HIS A 104 -9.55 -3.23 11.13
N LEU A 105 -10.64 -2.47 11.29
CA LEU A 105 -10.58 -1.00 11.24
C LEU A 105 -10.54 -0.38 12.64
N SER A 106 -9.32 -0.26 13.19
CA SER A 106 -9.03 0.81 14.14
C SER A 106 -7.85 1.66 13.67
N LEU A 107 -8.15 2.53 12.69
CA LEU A 107 -7.41 3.79 12.49
C LEU A 107 -7.37 4.66 13.78
N ASN A 108 -8.18 4.29 14.78
CA ASN A 108 -8.21 4.86 16.12
C ASN A 108 -7.00 4.50 17.00
N LYS A 109 -6.18 3.49 16.66
CA LYS A 109 -4.96 3.17 17.44
C LYS A 109 -3.88 4.24 17.28
N LEU A 110 -3.92 5.01 16.19
CA LEU A 110 -3.00 6.10 15.88
C LEU A 110 -3.37 7.40 16.63
N LYS A 111 -3.93 7.31 17.84
CA LYS A 111 -4.52 8.45 18.55
C LYS A 111 -3.57 9.28 19.39
N ASN A 112 -2.35 8.83 19.69
CA ASN A 112 -1.57 9.50 20.73
C ASN A 112 -0.30 10.25 20.30
N SER A 113 0.22 10.08 19.08
CA SER A 113 1.53 10.69 18.78
C SER A 113 1.77 11.22 17.36
N LEU A 114 0.76 11.29 16.49
CA LEU A 114 0.96 11.81 15.13
C LEU A 114 -0.21 12.68 14.67
N TRP A 115 0.00 14.00 14.67
CA TRP A 115 -0.62 15.01 13.80
C TRP A 115 -1.77 14.49 12.89
N LYS A 116 -3.00 14.46 13.43
CA LYS A 116 -4.23 14.00 12.75
C LYS A 116 -4.42 14.54 11.32
N LEU A 117 -3.79 15.69 11.01
CA LEU A 117 -3.94 16.36 9.73
C LEU A 117 -3.40 15.56 8.55
N LYS A 118 -2.35 14.77 8.70
CA LYS A 118 -1.65 14.25 7.52
C LYS A 118 -1.45 12.74 7.43
N VAL A 119 -1.87 12.01 8.47
CA VAL A 119 -2.32 10.64 8.23
C VAL A 119 -3.57 10.65 7.33
N LYS A 120 -4.44 11.65 7.50
CA LYS A 120 -5.56 11.88 6.58
C LYS A 120 -5.09 12.11 5.13
N ASP A 121 -3.97 12.78 4.93
CA ASP A 121 -3.37 12.96 3.60
C ASP A 121 -2.86 11.64 3.00
N ILE A 122 -2.28 10.75 3.83
CA ILE A 122 -1.89 9.39 3.41
C ILE A 122 -3.13 8.59 2.99
N GLU A 123 -4.19 8.61 3.81
CA GLU A 123 -5.43 7.89 3.51
C GLU A 123 -6.08 8.36 2.20
N VAL A 124 -6.24 9.67 2.02
CA VAL A 124 -6.84 10.23 0.80
C VAL A 124 -5.99 9.89 -0.42
N THR A 125 -4.67 10.14 -0.33
CA THR A 125 -3.74 9.89 -1.44
C THR A 125 -3.76 8.41 -1.84
N LEU A 126 -3.63 7.48 -0.89
CA LEU A 126 -3.60 6.05 -1.19
C LEU A 126 -4.96 5.51 -1.66
N SER A 127 -6.07 6.05 -1.16
CA SER A 127 -7.40 5.69 -1.67
C SER A 127 -7.55 6.06 -3.15
N HIS A 128 -7.14 7.26 -3.57
CA HIS A 128 -7.14 7.64 -4.98
C HIS A 128 -6.20 6.78 -5.82
N VAL A 129 -4.98 6.53 -5.33
CA VAL A 129 -4.00 5.67 -6.01
C VAL A 129 -4.57 4.27 -6.24
N CYS A 130 -5.20 3.67 -5.23
CA CYS A 130 -5.79 2.34 -5.38
C CYS A 130 -7.00 2.36 -6.33
N GLN A 131 -7.82 3.41 -6.32
CA GLN A 131 -8.89 3.58 -7.32
C GLN A 131 -8.33 3.66 -8.74
N MET A 132 -7.26 4.43 -8.95
CA MET A 132 -6.59 4.54 -10.26
C MET A 132 -6.08 3.18 -10.77
N VAL A 133 -5.66 2.28 -9.88
CA VAL A 133 -5.12 0.96 -10.24
C VAL A 133 -6.21 -0.11 -10.40
N LEU A 134 -7.27 -0.05 -9.59
CA LEU A 134 -8.34 -1.05 -9.53
C LEU A 134 -9.55 -0.74 -10.43
N GLN A 135 -9.65 0.48 -10.98
CA GLN A 135 -10.76 0.90 -11.85
C GLN A 135 -10.30 1.28 -13.26
N GLU A 136 -9.15 0.75 -13.71
CA GLU A 136 -8.62 1.05 -15.04
C GLU A 136 -9.54 0.52 -16.15
N SER A 137 -10.05 1.44 -16.99
CA SER A 137 -11.02 1.14 -18.04
C SER A 137 -10.50 0.21 -19.14
N ASN A 138 -9.19 0.13 -19.32
CA ASN A 138 -8.55 -0.63 -20.41
C ASN A 138 -8.10 -2.03 -19.97
N VAL A 139 -8.48 -2.46 -18.77
CA VAL A 139 -8.09 -3.73 -18.16
C VAL A 139 -9.32 -4.59 -17.95
N SER A 140 -9.17 -5.91 -18.13
CA SER A 140 -10.27 -6.86 -17.95
C SER A 140 -10.71 -6.93 -16.48
N ARG A 141 -11.99 -7.24 -16.24
CA ARG A 141 -12.51 -7.38 -14.86
C ARG A 141 -11.82 -8.52 -14.11
N GLU A 142 -11.41 -9.56 -14.82
CA GLU A 142 -10.67 -10.70 -14.30
C GLU A 142 -9.29 -10.26 -13.79
N GLU A 143 -8.56 -9.46 -14.57
CA GLU A 143 -7.27 -8.93 -14.15
C GLU A 143 -7.42 -7.94 -12.98
N LEU A 144 -8.44 -7.07 -12.99
CA LEU A 144 -8.70 -6.16 -11.87
C LEU A 144 -8.98 -6.92 -10.56
N LYS A 145 -9.65 -8.08 -10.63
CA LYS A 145 -9.81 -8.96 -9.45
C LYS A 145 -8.47 -9.53 -8.97
N VAL A 146 -7.59 -9.95 -9.89
CA VAL A 146 -6.25 -10.44 -9.51
C VAL A 146 -5.42 -9.31 -8.89
N ARG A 147 -5.50 -8.08 -9.42
CA ARG A 147 -4.88 -6.90 -8.79
C ARG A 147 -5.43 -6.63 -7.40
N ALA A 148 -6.74 -6.75 -7.20
CA ALA A 148 -7.35 -6.60 -5.88
C ALA A 148 -6.86 -7.68 -4.91
N MET A 149 -6.71 -8.94 -5.34
CA MET A 149 -6.12 -10.02 -4.53
C MET A 149 -4.66 -9.74 -4.17
N ALA A 150 -3.86 -9.26 -5.14
CA ALA A 150 -2.47 -8.87 -4.90
C ALA A 150 -2.39 -7.69 -3.90
N LEU A 151 -3.30 -6.72 -4.02
CA LEU A 151 -3.38 -5.59 -3.10
C LEU A 151 -3.80 -6.02 -1.68
N GLU A 152 -4.68 -7.02 -1.56
CA GLU A 152 -5.03 -7.64 -0.28
C GLU A 152 -3.81 -8.31 0.37
N HIS A 153 -3.07 -9.12 -0.38
CA HIS A 153 -1.82 -9.77 0.08
C HIS A 153 -0.79 -8.73 0.54
N LEU A 154 -0.61 -7.66 -0.24
CA LEU A 154 0.26 -6.53 0.12
C LEU A 154 -0.17 -5.88 1.43
N GLY A 155 -1.48 -5.73 1.63
CA GLY A 155 -2.06 -5.19 2.85
C GLY A 155 -1.77 -6.04 4.09
N GLU A 156 -1.83 -7.36 3.97
CA GLU A 156 -1.50 -8.32 5.03
C GLU A 156 -0.01 -8.27 5.39
N MET A 157 0.86 -8.20 4.39
CA MET A 157 2.32 -8.09 4.60
C MET A 157 2.68 -6.81 5.36
N PHE A 158 2.04 -5.68 5.03
CA PHE A 158 2.34 -4.38 5.64
C PHE A 158 1.74 -4.22 7.04
N GLN A 159 0.67 -4.95 7.38
CA GLN A 159 0.08 -4.92 8.72
C GLN A 159 0.94 -5.64 9.76
N GLY A 160 1.77 -6.61 9.36
CA GLY A 160 2.48 -7.51 10.28
C GLY A 160 1.52 -8.47 10.99
N GLU A 161 2.05 -9.42 11.76
CA GLU A 161 1.20 -10.25 12.63
C GLU A 161 0.50 -9.38 13.68
N LYS A 162 -0.78 -9.65 13.94
CA LYS A 162 -1.53 -9.05 15.04
C LYS A 162 -0.80 -9.39 16.35
N ASP A 163 -0.14 -8.41 16.93
CA ASP A 163 0.30 -8.49 18.33
C ASP A 163 -0.96 -8.56 19.21
N ASP A 164 -1.33 -9.76 19.62
CA ASP A 164 -2.08 -9.97 20.86
C ASP A 164 -1.11 -9.67 22.03
N GLU A 165 -1.57 -8.89 23.00
CA GLU A 165 -0.82 -8.04 23.95
C GLU A 165 0.31 -8.66 24.82
N GLU A 166 1.16 -7.74 25.31
CA GLU A 166 1.75 -7.61 26.68
C GLU A 166 3.29 -7.77 26.87
N ASP A 167 3.91 -6.63 27.24
CA ASP A 167 5.23 -6.40 27.90
C ASP A 167 6.47 -7.18 27.42
N SER A 168 7.23 -6.63 26.46
CA SER A 168 8.72 -6.72 26.37
C SER A 168 9.30 -6.05 25.10
N PRO A 169 10.59 -5.66 25.08
CA PRO A 169 11.11 -4.71 24.10
C PRO A 169 11.26 -5.33 22.69
N GLY A 170 10.52 -4.76 21.73
CA GLY A 170 10.82 -4.67 20.30
C GLY A 170 10.76 -5.97 19.46
N PRO A 171 9.72 -6.19 18.62
CA PRO A 171 9.47 -7.48 18.00
C PRO A 171 9.86 -7.63 16.52
N PHE A 172 10.78 -6.82 15.95
CA PHE A 172 11.30 -7.11 14.59
C PHE A 172 12.19 -8.38 14.52
N ASN A 173 12.28 -9.16 15.60
CA ASN A 173 13.17 -10.30 15.73
C ASN A 173 12.50 -11.68 15.59
N ARG A 174 11.45 -11.87 14.77
CA ARG A 174 10.82 -13.20 14.62
C ARG A 174 10.31 -13.64 13.24
N ARG A 175 10.76 -13.08 12.12
CA ARG A 175 10.35 -13.62 10.80
C ARG A 175 11.48 -13.92 9.79
N THR A 176 12.64 -14.30 10.30
CA THR A 176 13.68 -15.01 9.51
C THR A 176 13.89 -16.51 9.84
N PRO A 177 12.89 -17.34 10.23
CA PRO A 177 13.05 -18.79 10.12
C PRO A 177 12.57 -19.36 8.78
N MET A 178 11.41 -18.96 8.24
CA MET A 178 10.86 -19.63 7.05
C MET A 178 11.59 -19.31 5.74
N ILE A 179 11.97 -18.05 5.50
CA ILE A 179 12.85 -17.71 4.36
C ILE A 179 14.20 -18.42 4.49
N MET A 180 14.78 -18.54 5.69
CA MET A 180 15.99 -19.33 5.93
C MET A 180 15.77 -20.84 5.74
N ILE A 181 14.61 -21.40 6.09
CA ILE A 181 14.28 -22.82 5.86
C ILE A 181 14.09 -23.10 4.37
N ILE A 182 13.47 -22.19 3.63
CA ILE A 182 13.29 -22.32 2.18
C ILE A 182 14.63 -22.11 1.45
N TYR A 183 15.42 -21.08 1.80
CA TYR A 183 16.78 -20.90 1.26
C TYR A 183 17.72 -22.06 1.64
N SER A 184 17.66 -22.57 2.87
CA SER A 184 18.41 -23.76 3.30
C SER A 184 17.95 -25.01 2.54
N SER A 185 16.64 -25.23 2.40
CA SER A 185 16.09 -26.42 1.73
C SER A 185 16.34 -26.43 0.22
N GLN A 186 16.40 -25.27 -0.43
CA GLN A 186 16.61 -25.17 -1.88
C GLN A 186 18.09 -25.10 -2.29
N TYR A 187 19.01 -24.71 -1.39
CA TYR A 187 20.45 -24.60 -1.69
C TYR A 187 21.35 -25.67 -1.02
N GLN A 188 20.83 -26.55 -0.16
CA GLN A 188 21.57 -27.69 0.40
C GLN A 188 22.28 -28.58 -0.66
N PRO A 189 21.70 -28.85 -1.86
CA PRO A 189 22.41 -29.62 -2.89
C PRO A 189 23.66 -28.89 -3.44
N LEU A 190 23.65 -27.55 -3.46
CA LEU A 190 24.74 -26.75 -4.04
C LEU A 190 25.94 -26.62 -3.08
N ILE A 191 25.71 -26.71 -1.77
CA ILE A 191 26.78 -26.74 -0.75
C ILE A 191 27.52 -28.09 -0.77
N SER A 192 26.79 -29.21 -0.98
CA SER A 192 27.37 -30.55 -1.13
C SER A 192 28.17 -30.76 -2.42
N LEU A 193 27.87 -30.01 -3.48
CA LEU A 193 28.58 -30.08 -4.76
C LEU A 193 29.93 -29.36 -4.71
N ASN A 194 30.04 -28.25 -3.99
CA ASN A 194 31.31 -27.51 -3.84
C ASN A 194 32.33 -28.21 -2.91
N SER A 195 31.88 -29.12 -2.04
CA SER A 195 32.78 -29.97 -1.23
C SER A 195 33.35 -31.17 -1.97
N ARG A 196 32.86 -31.50 -3.18
CA ARG A 196 33.33 -32.63 -4.02
C ARG A 196 34.26 -32.21 -5.16
N VAL A 197 34.44 -30.91 -5.38
CA VAL A 197 35.33 -30.33 -6.41
C VAL A 197 36.69 -29.90 -5.78
N LYS A 198 36.91 -30.21 -4.49
CA LYS A 198 38.15 -29.95 -3.77
C LYS A 198 38.94 -31.22 -3.40
N ASP A 199 38.61 -32.36 -4.01
CA ASP A 199 39.44 -33.57 -4.01
C ASP A 199 40.03 -33.80 -5.41
#